data_AF-A0A1G2U740-F1
#
_entry.id   AF-A0A1G2U740-F1
#
_cell.length_a   1.000
_cell.length_b   1.000
_cell.length_c   1.000
_cell.angle_alpha   90.00
_cell.angle_beta   90.00
_cell.angle_gamma   90.00
#
_symmetry.space_group_name_H-M   'P 1'
#
loop_
_entity.id
_entity.type
_entity.pdbx_description
1 polymer ?
#
loop_
_entity_poly.entity_id
_entity_poly.type
_entity_poly.pdbx_seq_one_letter_code
_entity_poly.pdbx_strand_id
1 'polypeptide(L)'
;MEPDTKNTKKVWIGILIVLILIAGGTYMVSKKNGGDQAPEDNNNTGSELQPEAMMITAKHSFAGGKHIVAGEVQVPTPCTSLDVKAVVGGTDSSQVTLVFQTINESEACVQVIANRRFKVEFNAPEKAEITATWNGAPAVLNLIPTAAGENLENFEIFLKG
;
A
#
# COMPACT_ATOMS: atom_id res chain seq x y z
N MET A 1 37.65 -70.02 4.83
CA MET A 1 36.35 -70.17 5.49
C MET A 1 35.31 -69.59 4.54
N GLU A 2 34.82 -70.45 3.64
CA GLU A 2 33.85 -70.09 2.60
C GLU A 2 32.49 -69.79 3.22
N PRO A 3 31.85 -68.66 2.91
CA PRO A 3 30.49 -68.40 3.37
C PRO A 3 29.51 -69.27 2.58
N ASP A 4 28.84 -70.17 3.30
CA ASP A 4 27.75 -71.04 2.83
C ASP A 4 26.63 -70.21 2.18
N THR A 5 26.49 -70.34 0.86
CA THR A 5 25.66 -69.48 -0.01
C THR A 5 24.18 -69.87 -0.04
N LYS A 6 23.75 -70.86 0.76
CA LYS A 6 22.38 -71.39 0.70
C LYS A 6 21.37 -70.58 1.51
N ASN A 7 21.82 -69.98 2.63
CA ASN A 7 20.96 -69.20 3.52
C ASN A 7 21.01 -67.68 3.24
N THR A 8 22.09 -67.18 2.66
CA THR A 8 22.20 -65.78 2.23
C THR A 8 21.20 -65.46 1.13
N LYS A 9 20.97 -66.36 0.15
CA LYS A 9 19.93 -66.17 -0.88
C LYS A 9 18.52 -66.03 -0.28
N LYS A 10 18.19 -66.78 0.77
CA LYS A 10 16.87 -66.68 1.44
C LYS A 10 16.71 -65.38 2.24
N VAL A 11 17.79 -64.93 2.89
CA VAL A 11 17.82 -63.63 3.59
C VAL A 11 17.70 -62.46 2.60
N TRP A 12 18.40 -62.54 1.46
CA TRP A 12 18.30 -61.54 0.39
C TRP A 12 16.90 -61.49 -0.24
N ILE A 13 16.23 -62.63 -0.43
CA ILE A 13 14.84 -62.66 -0.89
C ILE A 13 13.90 -61.98 0.11
N GLY A 14 14.10 -62.22 1.41
CA GLY A 14 13.31 -61.55 2.46
C GLY A 14 13.49 -60.02 2.45
N ILE A 15 14.72 -59.55 2.34
CA ILE A 15 15.03 -58.11 2.27
C ILE A 15 14.46 -57.48 0.99
N LEU A 16 14.53 -58.18 -0.14
CA LEU A 16 13.99 -57.70 -1.41
C LEU A 16 12.47 -57.56 -1.37
N ILE A 17 11.76 -58.49 -0.73
CA ILE A 17 10.30 -58.42 -0.54
C ILE A 17 9.91 -57.24 0.35
N VAL A 18 10.64 -57.00 1.44
CA VAL A 18 10.39 -55.85 2.33
C VAL A 18 10.63 -54.52 1.61
N LEU A 19 11.70 -54.41 0.82
CA LEU A 19 11.96 -53.21 0.02
C LEU A 19 10.89 -52.97 -1.05
N ILE A 20 10.37 -54.02 -1.69
CA ILE A 20 9.26 -53.91 -2.65
C ILE A 20 7.97 -53.48 -1.96
N LEU A 21 7.70 -53.94 -0.72
CA LEU A 21 6.53 -53.49 0.05
C LEU A 21 6.63 -52.02 0.48
N ILE A 22 7.82 -51.53 0.84
CA ILE A 22 8.04 -50.11 1.19
C ILE A 22 7.94 -49.21 -0.06
N ALA A 23 8.53 -49.63 -1.19
CA ALA A 23 8.43 -48.90 -2.45
C ALA A 23 7.01 -48.92 -3.03
N GLY A 24 6.31 -50.07 -2.95
CA GLY A 24 4.92 -50.21 -3.37
C GLY A 24 3.95 -49.39 -2.51
N GLY A 25 4.16 -49.38 -1.19
CA GLY A 25 3.35 -48.60 -0.25
C GLY A 25 3.49 -47.08 -0.48
N THR A 26 4.71 -46.57 -0.67
CA THR A 26 4.94 -45.15 -0.95
C THR A 26 4.44 -44.72 -2.33
N TYR A 27 4.54 -45.59 -3.34
CA TYR A 27 4.03 -45.29 -4.69
C TYR A 27 2.49 -45.24 -4.74
N MET A 28 1.79 -46.08 -3.95
CA MET A 28 0.33 -46.08 -3.91
C MET A 28 -0.26 -44.90 -3.14
N VAL A 29 0.47 -44.35 -2.16
CA VAL A 29 0.09 -43.10 -1.45
C VAL A 29 0.32 -41.87 -2.33
N SER A 30 1.42 -41.82 -3.09
CA SER A 30 1.72 -40.67 -3.97
C SER A 30 0.79 -40.56 -5.18
N LYS A 31 0.15 -41.65 -5.63
CA LYS A 31 -0.79 -41.64 -6.77
C LYS A 31 -2.22 -41.24 -6.39
N LYS A 32 -2.53 -41.06 -5.10
CA LYS A 32 -3.85 -40.61 -4.61
C LYS A 32 -3.93 -39.10 -4.32
N ASN A 33 -2.89 -38.33 -4.68
CA ASN A 33 -2.88 -36.86 -4.61
C ASN A 33 -3.28 -36.19 -5.94
N GLY A 34 -4.06 -36.89 -6.76
CA GLY A 34 -4.76 -36.31 -7.92
C GLY A 34 -6.26 -36.45 -7.71
N GLY A 35 -6.89 -35.47 -7.08
CA GLY A 35 -8.34 -35.42 -6.90
C GLY A 35 -8.76 -34.52 -5.74
N ASP A 36 -9.44 -33.43 -6.10
CA ASP A 36 -10.31 -32.59 -5.27
C ASP A 36 -9.63 -31.61 -4.30
N GLN A 37 -9.14 -30.48 -4.86
CA GLN A 37 -9.22 -29.21 -4.15
C GLN A 37 -10.70 -28.90 -3.89
N ALA A 38 -11.18 -29.28 -2.71
CA ALA A 38 -12.28 -28.55 -2.09
C ALA A 38 -11.83 -27.08 -1.95
N PRO A 39 -12.69 -26.08 -2.21
CA PRO A 39 -12.36 -24.72 -1.87
C PRO A 39 -12.32 -24.66 -0.33
N GLU A 40 -11.13 -24.73 0.24
CA GLU A 40 -10.90 -24.20 1.57
C GLU A 40 -11.19 -22.70 1.47
N ASP A 41 -12.37 -22.32 1.94
CA ASP A 41 -12.74 -20.96 2.27
C ASP A 41 -11.80 -20.48 3.38
N ASN A 42 -10.58 -20.15 2.97
CA ASN A 42 -9.62 -19.39 3.75
C ASN A 42 -10.07 -17.94 3.75
N ASN A 43 -11.28 -17.68 4.25
CA ASN A 43 -11.66 -16.40 4.83
C ASN A 43 -10.94 -16.21 6.16
N ASN A 44 -9.61 -16.37 6.16
CA ASN A 44 -8.75 -15.47 6.89
C ASN A 44 -8.70 -14.17 6.07
N THR A 45 -9.85 -13.49 5.98
CA THR A 45 -9.83 -12.04 6.03
C THR A 45 -9.44 -11.70 7.47
N GLY A 46 -8.17 -11.95 7.78
CA GLY A 46 -7.45 -11.08 8.68
C GLY A 46 -7.58 -9.73 8.02
N SER A 47 -8.61 -8.98 8.43
CA SER A 47 -8.61 -7.54 8.31
C SER A 47 -7.42 -7.11 9.16
N GLU A 48 -6.22 -7.27 8.61
CA GLU A 48 -5.09 -6.43 8.95
C GLU A 48 -5.68 -5.03 8.83
N LEU A 49 -5.99 -4.43 9.98
CA LEU A 49 -6.44 -3.07 10.07
C LEU A 49 -5.31 -2.27 9.44
N GLN A 50 -5.40 -2.05 8.12
CA GLN A 50 -4.49 -1.17 7.43
C GLN A 50 -4.55 0.12 8.24
N PRO A 51 -3.41 0.65 8.70
CA PRO A 51 -3.40 1.90 9.43
C PRO A 51 -4.25 2.89 8.64
N GLU A 52 -5.28 3.46 9.26
CA GLU A 52 -6.25 4.30 8.57
C GLU A 52 -5.46 5.39 7.85
N ALA A 53 -5.32 5.23 6.52
CA ALA A 53 -4.52 6.13 5.74
C ALA A 53 -5.18 7.50 5.79
N MET A 54 -4.40 8.54 6.11
CA MET A 54 -4.90 9.90 6.19
C MET A 54 -5.65 10.24 4.90
N MET A 55 -6.95 10.56 5.02
CA MET A 55 -7.75 10.96 3.87
C MET A 55 -7.72 12.48 3.73
N ILE A 56 -7.31 12.96 2.56
CA ILE A 56 -7.23 14.37 2.21
C ILE A 56 -8.23 14.60 1.07
N THR A 57 -9.29 15.36 1.35
CA THR A 57 -10.24 15.78 0.32
C THR A 57 -9.93 17.21 -0.10
N ALA A 58 -9.78 17.44 -1.40
CA ALA A 58 -9.40 18.74 -1.94
C ALA A 58 -10.10 19.01 -3.26
N LYS A 59 -10.28 20.29 -3.59
CA LYS A 59 -10.68 20.72 -4.92
C LYS A 59 -9.48 20.72 -5.84
N HIS A 60 -9.72 20.35 -7.10
CA HIS A 60 -8.70 20.32 -8.15
C HIS A 60 -9.20 21.03 -9.40
N SER A 61 -8.36 21.88 -9.97
CA SER A 61 -8.57 22.49 -11.28
C SER A 61 -7.33 22.33 -12.16
N PHE A 62 -7.53 22.18 -13.46
CA PHE A 62 -6.48 22.20 -14.47
C PHE A 62 -6.80 23.24 -15.54
N ALA A 63 -5.86 24.14 -15.83
CA ALA A 63 -5.99 25.10 -16.91
C ALA A 63 -4.60 25.49 -17.45
N GLY A 64 -4.44 25.51 -18.78
CA GLY A 64 -3.22 26.01 -19.42
C GLY A 64 -1.92 25.30 -19.02
N GLY A 65 -1.98 23.99 -18.70
CA GLY A 65 -0.80 23.22 -18.26
C GLY A 65 -0.48 23.32 -16.77
N LYS A 66 -1.30 24.05 -16.00
CA LYS A 66 -1.14 24.24 -14.55
C LYS A 66 -2.26 23.53 -13.79
N HIS A 67 -1.87 22.74 -12.80
CA HIS A 67 -2.77 22.16 -11.80
C HIS A 67 -2.82 23.07 -10.57
N ILE A 68 -4.01 23.22 -9.98
CA ILE A 68 -4.21 23.86 -8.67
C ILE A 68 -4.99 22.88 -7.81
N VAL A 69 -4.45 22.56 -6.64
CA VAL A 69 -5.12 21.73 -5.63
C VAL A 69 -5.26 22.55 -4.36
N ALA A 70 -6.48 22.71 -3.87
CA ALA A 70 -6.79 23.53 -2.70
C ALA A 70 -7.79 22.83 -1.79
N GLY A 71 -7.58 22.93 -0.47
CA GLY A 71 -8.44 22.27 0.50
C GLY A 71 -8.12 22.64 1.94
N GLU A 72 -8.69 21.87 2.85
CA GLU A 72 -8.42 21.97 4.29
C GLU A 72 -8.11 20.59 4.86
N VAL A 73 -7.21 20.53 5.84
CA VAL A 73 -6.89 19.31 6.59
C VAL A 73 -6.95 19.59 8.09
N GLN A 74 -7.27 18.56 8.86
CA GLN A 74 -7.23 18.63 10.32
C GLN A 74 -5.79 18.36 10.80
N VAL A 75 -5.29 19.22 11.69
CA VAL A 75 -4.01 19.04 12.37
C VAL A 75 -4.24 18.90 13.89
N PRO A 76 -3.33 18.22 14.62
CA PRO A 76 -3.54 17.90 16.02
C PRO A 76 -3.74 19.11 16.93
N THR A 77 -3.06 20.23 16.63
CA THR A 77 -3.12 21.44 17.45
C THR A 77 -3.12 22.72 16.61
N PRO A 78 -3.60 23.86 17.14
CA PRO A 78 -3.55 25.13 16.44
C PRO A 78 -2.13 25.75 16.36
N CYS A 79 -1.13 25.16 17.01
CA CYS A 79 0.28 25.56 16.88
C CYS A 79 1.03 24.66 15.88
N THR A 80 0.35 23.68 15.28
CA THR A 80 0.89 22.86 14.21
C THR A 80 0.73 23.63 12.90
N SER A 81 1.83 24.02 12.27
CA SER A 81 1.81 24.54 10.89
C SER A 81 1.82 23.39 9.89
N LEU A 82 1.40 23.70 8.66
CA LEU A 82 1.28 22.76 7.55
C LEU A 82 2.05 23.33 6.36
N ASP A 83 3.07 22.60 5.92
CA ASP A 83 3.78 22.83 4.66
C ASP A 83 3.28 21.82 3.62
N VAL A 84 2.96 22.31 2.42
CA VAL A 84 2.48 21.46 1.32
C VAL A 84 3.24 21.83 0.06
N LYS A 85 3.89 20.83 -0.55
CA LYS A 85 4.65 21.00 -1.79
C LYS A 85 4.32 19.92 -2.79
N ALA A 86 4.38 20.27 -4.08
CA ALA A 86 4.29 19.30 -5.16
C ALA A 86 5.69 18.87 -5.57
N VAL A 87 5.93 17.56 -5.57
CA VAL A 87 7.13 16.94 -6.13
C VAL A 87 6.73 16.33 -7.47
N VAL A 88 7.22 16.91 -8.56
CA VAL A 88 6.96 16.44 -9.91
C VAL A 88 8.04 15.43 -10.30
N GLY A 89 7.63 14.28 -10.81
CA GLY A 89 8.49 13.16 -11.18
C GLY A 89 7.99 12.40 -12.41
N GLY A 90 8.64 11.27 -12.67
CA GLY A 90 8.39 10.46 -13.86
C GLY A 90 8.95 11.09 -15.14
N THR A 91 8.92 10.32 -16.23
CA THR A 91 9.17 10.85 -17.58
C THR A 91 8.03 11.81 -17.95
N ASP A 92 8.37 12.95 -18.52
CA ASP A 92 7.40 13.99 -18.97
C ASP A 92 6.50 14.58 -17.87
N SER A 93 6.94 14.57 -16.60
CA SER A 93 6.15 15.12 -15.47
C SER A 93 4.80 14.41 -15.27
N SER A 94 4.71 13.13 -15.65
CA SER A 94 3.49 12.33 -15.60
C SER A 94 3.07 11.91 -14.18
N GLN A 95 3.95 12.05 -13.19
CA GLN A 95 3.69 11.69 -11.81
C GLN A 95 3.92 12.90 -10.90
N VAL A 96 2.98 13.17 -10.00
CA VAL A 96 3.09 14.24 -9.02
C VAL A 96 2.73 13.70 -7.65
N THR A 97 3.56 13.98 -6.65
CA THR A 97 3.29 13.66 -5.25
C THR A 97 3.16 14.95 -4.45
N LEU A 98 2.00 15.14 -3.81
CA LEU A 98 1.77 16.20 -2.85
C LEU A 98 2.30 15.77 -1.49
N VAL A 99 3.34 16.44 -1.00
CA VAL A 99 3.97 16.15 0.28
C VAL A 99 3.42 17.10 1.33
N PHE A 100 2.66 16.58 2.27
CA PHE A 100 2.13 17.30 3.43
C PHE A 100 3.05 17.06 4.62
N GLN A 101 3.57 18.14 5.19
CA GLN A 101 4.45 18.09 6.35
C GLN A 101 3.88 18.98 7.46
N THR A 102 3.61 18.39 8.62
CA THR A 102 3.24 19.15 9.82
C THR A 102 4.47 19.49 10.64
N ILE A 103 4.53 20.72 11.15
CA ILE A 103 5.59 21.21 12.02
C ILE A 103 4.95 21.75 13.29
N ASN A 104 5.40 21.30 14.46
CA ASN A 104 4.92 21.85 15.73
C ASN A 104 5.79 23.06 16.11
N GLU A 105 5.17 24.22 16.21
CA GLU A 105 5.89 25.49 16.41
C GLU A 105 6.01 25.88 17.90
N SER A 106 5.35 25.15 18.80
CA SER A 106 5.37 25.40 20.24
C SER A 106 5.39 24.11 21.04
N GLU A 107 6.18 24.10 22.12
CA GLU A 107 6.20 23.02 23.12
C GLU A 107 4.96 23.05 24.02
N ALA A 108 4.36 24.24 24.20
CA ALA A 108 3.12 24.43 24.95
C ALA A 108 2.02 24.91 24.00
N CYS A 109 1.11 24.01 23.64
CA CYS A 109 -0.04 24.33 22.81
C CYS A 109 -1.34 23.79 23.40
N VAL A 110 -2.44 24.48 23.12
CA VAL A 110 -3.78 23.98 23.40
C VAL A 110 -4.04 22.70 22.60
N GLN A 111 -4.48 21.65 23.29
CA GLN A 111 -4.72 20.32 22.71
C GLN A 111 -6.11 20.24 22.06
N VAL A 112 -6.29 20.98 20.98
CA VAL A 112 -7.55 21.04 20.22
C VAL A 112 -7.26 20.90 18.73
N ILE A 113 -8.00 20.02 18.05
CA ILE A 113 -7.87 19.82 16.61
C ILE A 113 -8.20 21.14 15.87
N ALA A 114 -7.35 21.51 14.92
CA ALA A 114 -7.51 22.72 14.13
C ALA A 114 -7.53 22.41 12.63
N ASN A 115 -8.24 23.23 11.86
CA ASN A 115 -8.20 23.14 10.40
C ASN A 115 -7.06 23.99 9.84
N ARG A 116 -6.32 23.45 8.87
CA ARG A 116 -5.31 24.15 8.07
C ARG A 116 -5.70 24.13 6.61
N ARG A 117 -5.76 25.33 6.03
CA ARG A 117 -5.97 25.50 4.59
C ARG A 117 -4.66 25.32 3.85
N PHE A 118 -4.72 24.76 2.66
CA PHE A 118 -3.59 24.68 1.76
C PHE A 118 -4.01 24.96 0.32
N LYS A 119 -3.06 25.43 -0.47
CA LYS A 119 -3.15 25.57 -1.93
C LYS A 119 -1.78 25.25 -2.49
N VAL A 120 -1.74 24.39 -3.49
CA VAL A 120 -0.51 24.03 -4.20
C VAL A 120 -0.76 24.14 -5.70
N GLU A 121 0.19 24.77 -6.40
CA GLU A 121 0.17 24.97 -7.84
C GLU A 121 1.40 24.31 -8.45
N PHE A 122 1.22 23.57 -9.54
CA PHE A 122 2.33 22.89 -10.23
C PHE A 122 2.02 22.68 -11.71
N ASN A 123 3.07 22.55 -12.52
CA ASN A 123 2.96 22.26 -13.94
C ASN A 123 3.11 20.76 -14.18
N ALA A 124 2.14 20.17 -14.86
CA ALA A 124 2.14 18.77 -15.29
C ALA A 124 1.12 18.59 -16.43
N PRO A 125 1.19 17.48 -17.19
CA PRO A 125 0.12 17.14 -18.13
C PRO A 125 -1.21 16.93 -17.42
N GLU A 126 -2.33 17.26 -18.07
CA GLU A 126 -3.70 17.13 -17.50
C GLU A 126 -3.99 15.77 -16.87
N LYS A 127 -3.43 14.71 -17.47
CA LYS A 127 -3.61 13.31 -17.06
C LYS A 127 -2.51 12.80 -16.11
N ALA A 128 -1.72 13.70 -15.52
CA ALA A 128 -0.71 13.32 -14.55
C ALA A 128 -1.35 12.63 -13.36
N GLU A 129 -0.71 11.57 -12.88
CA GLU A 129 -1.12 10.86 -11.68
C GLU A 129 -0.73 11.69 -10.45
N ILE A 130 -1.72 12.06 -9.63
CA ILE A 130 -1.50 12.89 -8.44
C ILE A 130 -1.72 12.01 -7.20
N THR A 131 -0.65 11.83 -6.42
CA THR A 131 -0.64 11.09 -5.15
C THR A 131 -0.33 12.02 -3.99
N ALA A 132 -0.49 11.53 -2.75
CA ALA A 132 -0.17 12.32 -1.55
C ALA A 132 0.59 11.51 -0.50
N THR A 133 1.40 12.21 0.29
CA THR A 133 2.00 11.70 1.52
C THR A 133 1.74 12.65 2.69
N TRP A 134 1.52 12.10 3.88
CA TRP A 134 1.34 12.82 5.13
C TRP A 134 2.47 12.45 6.09
N ASN A 135 3.36 13.40 6.39
CA ASN A 135 4.54 13.20 7.24
C ASN A 135 5.39 11.99 6.79
N GLY A 136 5.51 11.79 5.47
CA GLY A 136 6.26 10.69 4.86
C GLY A 136 5.50 9.38 4.70
N ALA A 137 4.30 9.24 5.28
CA ALA A 137 3.43 8.06 5.07
C ALA A 137 2.47 8.27 3.88
N PRO A 138 2.06 7.21 3.16
CA PRO A 138 1.04 7.34 2.11
C PRO A 138 -0.28 7.91 2.65
N ALA A 139 -0.88 8.83 1.89
CA ALA A 139 -2.18 9.41 2.19
C ALA A 139 -3.13 9.20 1.01
N VAL A 140 -4.42 9.01 1.31
CA VAL A 140 -5.46 8.90 0.29
C VAL A 140 -5.89 10.30 -0.13
N LEU A 141 -5.69 10.62 -1.40
CA LEU A 141 -6.08 11.90 -1.97
C LEU A 141 -7.39 11.75 -2.75
N ASN A 142 -8.44 12.41 -2.27
CA ASN A 142 -9.73 12.51 -2.93
C ASN A 142 -9.86 13.88 -3.60
N LEU A 143 -9.60 13.93 -4.91
CA LEU A 143 -9.69 15.16 -5.69
C LEU A 143 -11.08 15.34 -6.28
N ILE A 144 -11.72 16.45 -5.94
CA ILE A 144 -13.01 16.86 -6.48
C ILE A 144 -12.75 17.91 -7.57
N PRO A 145 -13.10 17.62 -8.84
CA PRO A 145 -12.98 18.60 -9.91
C PRO A 145 -13.79 19.86 -9.59
N THR A 146 -13.22 21.03 -9.84
CA THR A 146 -13.96 22.29 -9.73
C THR A 146 -15.12 22.36 -10.71
N ALA A 147 -16.24 22.91 -10.27
CA ALA A 147 -17.36 23.20 -11.15
C ALA A 147 -16.94 24.24 -12.22
N ALA A 148 -17.61 24.21 -13.37
CA ALA A 148 -17.39 25.20 -14.42
C ALA A 148 -17.62 26.63 -13.86
N GLY A 149 -16.58 27.47 -13.93
CA GLY A 149 -16.60 28.85 -13.43
C GLY A 149 -16.07 29.06 -12.00
N GLU A 150 -15.70 28.01 -11.27
CA GLU A 150 -14.99 28.15 -9.99
C GLU A 150 -13.48 28.36 -10.22
N ASN A 151 -12.91 29.44 -9.68
CA ASN A 151 -11.49 29.75 -9.82
C ASN A 151 -10.75 29.56 -8.47
N LEU A 152 -9.90 28.53 -8.39
CA LEU A 152 -9.08 28.24 -7.20
C LEU A 152 -7.86 29.16 -7.04
N GLU A 153 -7.52 29.98 -8.04
CA GLU A 153 -6.43 30.96 -7.92
C GLU A 153 -6.71 31.94 -6.77
N ASN A 154 -7.99 32.29 -6.58
CA ASN A 154 -8.47 33.18 -5.52
C ASN A 154 -8.66 32.48 -4.17
N PHE A 155 -8.28 31.20 -4.03
CA PHE A 155 -8.37 30.53 -2.75
C PHE A 155 -7.35 31.16 -1.77
N GLU A 156 -7.88 31.85 -0.76
CA GLU A 156 -7.12 32.54 0.27
C GLU A 156 -6.60 31.54 1.30
N ILE A 157 -5.27 31.39 1.34
CA ILE A 157 -4.60 30.72 2.45
C ILE A 157 -4.42 31.78 3.54
N PHE A 158 -5.15 31.66 4.64
CA PHE A 158 -4.86 32.43 5.84
C PHE A 158 -3.61 31.87 6.49
N LEU A 159 -2.43 32.28 6.00
CA LEU A 159 -1.16 32.10 6.70
C LEU A 159 -1.17 33.08 7.88
N LYS A 160 -1.67 32.65 9.04
CA LYS A 160 -1.47 33.40 10.27
C LYS A 160 -0.01 33.21 10.68
N GLY A 161 0.78 34.28 10.52
CA GLY A 161 2.10 34.42 11.13
C GLY A 161 2.03 34.76 12.61
#